data_AF-A0A151Z8A9-F1
#
_entry.id   AF-A0A151Z8A9-F1
#
_cell.length_a   1.000
_cell.length_b   1.000
_cell.length_c   1.000
_cell.angle_alpha   90.00
_cell.angle_beta   90.00
_cell.angle_gamma   90.00
#
_symmetry.space_group_name_H-M   'P 1'
#
loop_
_entity.id
_entity.type
_entity.pdbx_description
1 polymer ?
#
loop_
_entity_poly.entity_id
_entity_poly.type
_entity_poly.pdbx_seq_one_letter_code
_entity_poly.pdbx_strand_id
1 'polypeptide(L)'
;MNIDNNNTQPTSFNEIDLPKEHWDNDSIKRWCKVIGVKENDIKIIEKMELDGYWFNYKQSNLEALLGGYGVSIPSSVRIHSKFNPKSTTTTTTTNTVQEFDWGNNTEPSMMEKSVKHLSDNFKLPGFIYYNVSDKKEFLYTNHSSLPNIIKGGVDVVIVPDFIAIEDLDTSFHFAIELKTNEKLVESGRFQAYIQLLASNLRSTSPVVHIITDLRNSWRFRWFEDNSIISYILPPHHKLMN
;
A
#
# COMPACT_ATOMS: atom_id res chain seq x y z
N MET A 1 -29.02 -14.20 23.86
CA MET A 1 -28.31 -13.51 22.76
C MET A 1 -29.19 -12.38 22.31
N ASN A 2 -28.80 -11.13 22.58
CA ASN A 2 -29.54 -9.96 22.12
C ASN A 2 -28.95 -9.57 20.76
N ILE A 3 -29.68 -9.86 19.68
CA ILE A 3 -29.31 -9.38 18.35
C ILE A 3 -29.96 -8.01 18.23
N ASP A 4 -29.19 -6.96 18.53
CA ASP A 4 -29.64 -5.58 18.32
C ASP A 4 -29.74 -5.33 16.81
N ASN A 5 -30.95 -5.50 16.28
CA ASN A 5 -31.29 -5.41 14.88
C ASN A 5 -31.60 -3.95 14.47
N ASN A 6 -30.75 -3.00 14.87
CA ASN A 6 -30.95 -1.57 14.58
C ASN A 6 -30.30 -1.20 13.24
N ASN A 7 -30.85 -1.69 12.13
CA ASN A 7 -30.54 -1.26 10.76
C ASN A 7 -31.24 0.08 10.40
N THR A 8 -31.37 0.98 11.36
CA THR A 8 -32.06 2.27 11.18
C THR A 8 -31.07 3.40 10.99
N GLN A 9 -31.34 4.29 10.03
CA GLN A 9 -30.48 5.45 9.79
C GLN A 9 -30.44 6.35 11.03
N PRO A 10 -29.26 6.85 11.42
CA PRO A 10 -29.11 7.75 12.56
C PRO A 10 -29.82 9.09 12.30
N THR A 11 -30.57 9.56 13.29
CA THR A 11 -31.24 10.87 13.25
C THR A 11 -30.41 11.99 13.88
N SER A 12 -29.34 11.64 14.60
CA SER A 12 -28.40 12.55 15.25
C SER A 12 -27.00 11.96 15.27
N PHE A 13 -25.97 12.81 15.26
CA PHE A 13 -24.56 12.42 15.30
C PHE A 13 -23.81 13.21 16.36
N ASN A 14 -22.79 12.59 16.94
CA ASN A 14 -21.80 13.20 17.82
C ASN A 14 -20.38 12.96 17.26
N GLU A 15 -19.37 13.56 17.89
CA GLU A 15 -17.99 13.46 17.40
C GLU A 15 -17.32 12.09 17.61
N ILE A 16 -17.90 11.21 18.44
CA ILE A 16 -17.34 9.88 18.73
C ILE A 16 -17.99 8.78 17.90
N ASP A 17 -19.08 9.07 17.20
CA ASP A 17 -19.77 8.10 16.35
C ASP A 17 -18.86 7.67 15.19
N LEU A 18 -18.97 6.40 14.82
CA LEU A 18 -18.34 5.83 13.64
C LEU A 18 -19.42 5.38 12.64
N PRO A 19 -19.18 5.58 11.33
CA PRO A 19 -20.01 5.00 10.29
C PRO A 19 -20.29 3.52 10.52
N LYS A 20 -21.52 3.09 10.31
CA LYS A 20 -21.92 1.68 10.32
C LYS A 20 -22.30 1.24 8.91
N GLU A 21 -22.19 -0.05 8.61
CA GLU A 21 -22.42 -0.57 7.25
C GLU A 21 -23.75 -0.14 6.63
N HIS A 22 -24.82 -0.04 7.43
CA HIS A 22 -26.14 0.34 6.93
C HIS A 22 -26.32 1.85 6.73
N TRP A 23 -25.36 2.70 7.12
CA TRP A 23 -25.52 4.16 6.97
C TRP A 23 -25.51 4.55 5.49
N ASP A 24 -26.53 5.27 5.06
CA ASP A 24 -26.59 5.81 3.71
C ASP A 24 -25.66 7.02 3.50
N ASN A 25 -25.50 7.44 2.25
CA ASN A 25 -24.68 8.59 1.89
C ASN A 25 -25.10 9.89 2.61
N ASP A 26 -26.39 10.08 2.84
CA ASP A 26 -26.91 11.25 3.57
C ASP A 26 -26.50 11.24 5.04
N SER A 27 -26.51 10.06 5.67
CA SER A 27 -26.02 9.87 7.04
C SER A 27 -24.53 10.14 7.13
N ILE A 28 -23.75 9.67 6.16
CA ILE A 28 -22.31 9.97 6.06
C ILE A 28 -22.04 11.46 5.90
N LYS A 29 -22.80 12.16 5.05
CA LYS A 29 -22.67 13.62 4.88
C LYS A 29 -22.89 14.36 6.19
N ARG A 30 -23.94 13.99 6.93
CA ARG A 30 -24.26 14.61 8.24
C ARG A 30 -23.17 14.32 9.27
N TRP A 31 -22.66 13.09 9.32
CA TRP A 31 -21.54 12.72 10.17
C TRP A 31 -20.26 13.51 9.84
N CYS A 32 -19.91 13.62 8.55
CA CYS A 32 -18.77 14.41 8.08
C CYS A 32 -18.84 15.88 8.54
N LYS A 33 -20.04 16.47 8.54
CA LYS A 33 -20.25 17.84 9.08
C LYS A 33 -19.93 17.92 10.57
N VAL A 34 -20.37 16.95 11.36
CA VAL A 34 -20.14 16.92 12.82
C VAL A 34 -18.66 16.79 13.15
N ILE A 35 -17.90 15.97 12.42
CA ILE A 35 -16.47 15.79 12.69
C ILE A 35 -15.59 16.93 12.13
N GLY A 36 -16.17 17.87 11.37
CA GLY A 36 -15.50 19.07 10.85
C GLY A 36 -14.86 18.95 9.45
N VAL A 37 -15.42 18.13 8.57
CA VAL A 37 -15.03 18.05 7.15
C VAL A 37 -15.55 19.28 6.40
N LYS A 38 -14.75 19.82 5.46
CA LYS A 38 -15.13 21.01 4.68
C LYS A 38 -16.31 20.73 3.75
N GLU A 39 -17.20 21.71 3.55
CA GLU A 39 -18.41 21.54 2.71
C GLU A 39 -18.09 21.14 1.26
N ASN A 40 -17.00 21.68 0.67
CA ASN A 40 -16.58 21.29 -0.68
C ASN A 40 -16.14 19.82 -0.76
N ASP A 41 -15.50 19.31 0.29
CA ASP A 41 -15.09 17.91 0.39
C ASP A 41 -16.30 17.00 0.62
N ILE A 42 -17.30 17.46 1.39
CA ILE A 42 -18.56 16.73 1.58
C ILE A 42 -19.29 16.55 0.25
N LYS A 43 -19.31 17.57 -0.62
CA LYS A 43 -19.90 17.46 -1.96
C LYS A 43 -19.20 16.43 -2.84
N ILE A 44 -17.89 16.23 -2.66
CA ILE A 44 -17.15 15.17 -3.37
C ILE A 44 -17.59 13.81 -2.85
N ILE A 45 -17.67 13.62 -1.53
CA ILE A 45 -18.14 12.38 -0.89
C ILE A 45 -19.58 12.06 -1.30
N GLU A 46 -20.45 13.07 -1.40
CA GLU A 46 -21.82 12.97 -1.91
C GLU A 46 -21.85 12.50 -3.37
N LYS A 47 -21.10 13.18 -4.26
CA LYS A 47 -21.06 12.85 -5.68
C LYS A 47 -20.54 11.44 -5.95
N MET A 48 -19.67 10.94 -5.08
CA MET A 48 -19.11 9.59 -5.17
C MET A 48 -20.00 8.51 -4.54
N GLU A 49 -21.16 8.89 -3.99
CA GLU A 49 -22.13 7.98 -3.37
C GLU A 49 -21.53 7.10 -2.26
N LEU A 50 -20.53 7.62 -1.52
CA LEU A 50 -19.85 6.85 -0.48
C LEU A 50 -20.78 6.68 0.74
N ASP A 51 -21.02 5.44 1.14
CA ASP A 51 -21.88 5.04 2.24
C ASP A 51 -21.09 4.44 3.40
N GLY A 52 -21.79 4.08 4.49
CA GLY A 52 -21.16 3.52 5.67
C GLY A 52 -20.49 2.17 5.45
N TYR A 53 -20.99 1.37 4.51
CA TYR A 53 -20.33 0.14 4.09
C TYR A 53 -18.95 0.44 3.48
N TRP A 54 -18.87 1.39 2.55
CA TRP A 54 -17.60 1.78 1.93
C TRP A 54 -16.58 2.26 2.97
N PHE A 55 -16.99 3.10 3.92
CA PHE A 55 -16.10 3.63 4.96
C PHE A 55 -15.58 2.53 5.91
N ASN A 56 -16.44 1.58 6.31
CA ASN A 56 -16.01 0.45 7.14
C ASN A 56 -15.06 -0.47 6.37
N TYR A 57 -15.42 -0.82 5.14
CA TYR A 57 -14.63 -1.74 4.32
C TYR A 57 -13.25 -1.16 3.98
N LYS A 58 -13.14 0.17 3.83
CA LYS A 58 -11.90 0.85 3.45
C LYS A 58 -11.17 1.55 4.61
N GLN A 59 -11.54 1.26 5.85
CA GLN A 59 -11.05 1.95 7.06
C GLN A 59 -9.52 2.05 7.19
N SER A 60 -8.78 1.06 6.68
CA SER A 60 -7.30 1.01 6.74
C SER A 60 -6.60 2.00 5.80
N ASN A 61 -7.27 2.52 4.78
CA ASN A 61 -6.65 3.35 3.73
C ASN A 61 -7.52 4.55 3.31
N LEU A 62 -8.43 5.00 4.18
CA LEU A 62 -9.36 6.09 3.89
C LEU A 62 -8.65 7.37 3.43
N GLU A 63 -7.50 7.70 4.02
CA GLU A 63 -6.78 8.93 3.67
C GLU A 63 -6.40 8.98 2.17
N ALA A 64 -5.76 7.92 1.67
CA ALA A 64 -5.31 7.86 0.29
C ALA A 64 -6.47 7.70 -0.69
N LEU A 65 -7.49 6.90 -0.33
CA LEU A 65 -8.65 6.67 -1.19
C LEU A 65 -9.49 7.94 -1.38
N LEU A 66 -9.76 8.67 -0.29
CA LEU A 66 -10.46 9.95 -0.35
C LEU A 66 -9.64 11.00 -1.10
N GLY A 67 -8.32 11.04 -0.87
CA GLY A 67 -7.41 11.89 -1.63
C GLY A 67 -7.44 11.61 -3.13
N GLY A 68 -7.57 10.33 -3.53
CA GLY A 68 -7.73 9.91 -4.92
C GLY A 68 -9.02 10.43 -5.58
N TYR A 69 -10.08 10.68 -4.80
CA TYR A 69 -11.31 11.32 -5.26
C TYR A 69 -11.26 12.86 -5.25
N GLY A 70 -10.15 13.44 -4.79
CA GLY A 70 -9.95 14.89 -4.70
C GLY A 70 -10.42 15.51 -3.39
N VAL A 71 -10.74 14.71 -2.36
CA VAL A 71 -10.98 15.22 -1.01
C VAL A 71 -9.68 15.76 -0.43
N SER A 72 -9.73 16.96 0.16
CA SER A 72 -8.53 17.59 0.70
C SER A 72 -7.86 16.76 1.81
N ILE A 73 -6.52 16.81 1.87
CA ILE A 73 -5.72 16.07 2.85
C ILE A 73 -6.23 16.26 4.29
N PRO A 74 -6.51 17.50 4.78
CA PRO A 74 -7.00 17.68 6.15
C PRO A 74 -8.34 16.98 6.43
N SER A 75 -9.24 16.93 5.45
CA SER A 75 -10.52 16.24 5.56
C SER A 75 -10.34 14.72 5.55
N SER A 76 -9.50 14.20 4.64
CA SER A 76 -9.18 12.78 4.52
C SER A 76 -8.53 12.23 5.79
N VAL A 77 -7.53 12.93 6.36
CA VAL A 77 -6.87 12.59 7.63
C VAL A 77 -7.87 12.61 8.80
N ARG A 78 -8.73 13.63 8.84
CA ARG A 78 -9.76 13.78 9.89
C ARG A 78 -10.74 12.62 9.88
N ILE A 79 -11.19 12.18 8.71
CA ILE A 79 -12.06 11.00 8.59
C ILE A 79 -11.29 9.73 8.99
N HIS A 80 -10.09 9.52 8.45
CA HIS A 80 -9.28 8.34 8.73
C HIS A 80 -8.94 8.18 10.22
N SER A 81 -8.64 9.27 10.92
CA SER A 81 -8.31 9.26 12.35
C SER A 81 -9.47 8.86 13.27
N LYS A 82 -10.73 8.95 12.81
CA LYS A 82 -11.88 8.43 13.55
C LYS A 82 -11.85 6.90 13.63
N PHE A 83 -11.48 6.23 12.54
CA PHE A 83 -11.36 4.77 12.48
C PHE A 83 -10.08 4.24 13.14
N ASN A 84 -9.02 5.04 13.14
CA ASN A 84 -7.73 4.67 13.68
C ASN A 84 -7.26 5.73 14.70
N PRO A 85 -7.88 5.81 15.88
CA PRO A 85 -7.49 6.77 16.91
C PRO A 85 -6.12 6.36 17.48
N LYS A 86 -5.03 6.81 16.85
CA LYS A 86 -3.71 6.80 17.48
C LYS A 86 -3.60 8.02 18.38
N SER A 87 -3.26 7.79 19.65
CA SER A 87 -3.03 8.79 20.68
C SER A 87 -2.31 10.01 20.14
N THR A 88 -2.96 11.16 20.24
CA THR A 88 -2.44 12.46 19.81
C THR A 88 -1.31 12.89 20.74
N THR A 89 -0.10 12.36 20.59
CA THR A 89 1.17 13.03 20.94
C THR A 89 2.34 12.26 20.31
N THR A 90 2.82 12.71 19.16
CA THR A 90 4.22 12.49 18.78
C THR A 90 4.71 13.74 18.08
N THR A 91 5.59 14.46 18.73
CA THR A 91 6.52 15.39 18.09
C THR A 91 7.17 14.64 16.93
N THR A 92 6.88 15.05 15.69
CA THR A 92 7.52 14.50 14.50
C THR A 92 8.99 14.89 14.53
N THR A 93 9.83 14.10 15.21
CA THR A 93 11.21 13.93 14.78
C THR A 93 11.09 13.29 13.41
N THR A 94 11.18 14.10 12.36
CA THR A 94 11.32 13.66 10.99
C THR A 94 12.64 12.90 10.90
N ASN A 95 12.62 11.61 11.22
CA ASN A 95 13.60 10.67 10.69
C ASN A 95 13.31 10.58 9.18
N THR A 96 13.72 11.61 8.44
CA THR A 96 13.75 11.58 6.99
C THR A 96 14.71 10.47 6.61
N VAL A 97 14.17 9.35 6.14
CA VAL A 97 14.99 8.36 5.43
C VAL A 97 15.64 9.10 4.26
N GLN A 98 16.96 9.11 4.23
CA GLN A 98 17.70 9.75 3.15
C GLN A 98 17.36 9.06 1.83
N GLU A 99 17.04 9.81 0.78
CA GLU A 99 16.83 9.22 -0.54
C GLU A 99 18.07 8.47 -1.05
N PHE A 100 17.85 7.36 -1.76
CA PHE A 100 18.96 6.63 -2.37
C PHE A 100 19.51 7.38 -3.59
N ASP A 101 20.83 7.58 -3.61
CA ASP A 101 21.50 8.19 -4.75
C ASP A 101 21.98 7.15 -5.77
N TRP A 102 21.21 7.00 -6.85
CA TRP A 102 21.61 6.21 -8.02
C TRP A 102 22.80 6.81 -8.80
N GLY A 103 23.03 8.12 -8.73
CA GLY A 103 23.98 8.81 -9.62
C GLY A 103 23.70 8.51 -11.11
N ASN A 104 24.77 8.32 -11.89
CA ASN A 104 24.73 7.90 -13.30
C ASN A 104 24.95 6.38 -13.47
N ASN A 105 24.70 5.59 -12.43
CA ASN A 105 24.98 4.16 -12.40
C ASN A 105 23.79 3.33 -12.90
N THR A 106 24.03 2.05 -13.18
CA THR A 106 22.98 1.10 -13.58
C THR A 106 22.43 0.34 -12.37
N GLU A 107 21.25 -0.26 -12.51
CA GLU A 107 20.65 -1.13 -11.47
C GLU A 107 21.65 -2.21 -10.98
N PRO A 108 22.30 -3.02 -11.87
CA PRO A 108 23.22 -4.06 -11.42
C PRO A 108 24.42 -3.53 -10.65
N SER A 109 24.98 -2.37 -11.03
CA SER A 109 26.19 -1.85 -10.37
C SER A 109 25.91 -1.24 -9.00
N MET A 110 24.65 -0.98 -8.67
CA MET A 110 24.24 -0.40 -7.39
C MET A 110 23.58 -1.40 -6.44
N MET A 111 23.37 -2.65 -6.86
CA MET A 111 22.57 -3.63 -6.14
C MET A 111 22.96 -3.82 -4.67
N GLU A 112 24.25 -4.01 -4.37
CA GLU A 112 24.72 -4.14 -2.98
C GLU A 112 24.41 -2.91 -2.13
N LYS A 113 24.61 -1.71 -2.69
CA LYS A 113 24.30 -0.44 -2.02
C LYS A 113 22.80 -0.27 -1.81
N SER A 114 22.00 -0.64 -2.81
CA SER A 114 20.53 -0.57 -2.75
C SER A 114 19.96 -1.52 -1.69
N VAL A 115 20.44 -2.77 -1.63
CA VAL A 115 20.04 -3.73 -0.60
C VAL A 115 20.49 -3.27 0.78
N LYS A 116 21.71 -2.75 0.91
CA LYS A 116 22.17 -2.18 2.18
C LYS A 116 21.30 -1.00 2.62
N HIS A 117 20.97 -0.11 1.69
CA HIS A 117 20.09 1.02 1.95
C HIS A 117 18.72 0.56 2.45
N LEU A 118 18.14 -0.45 1.80
CA LEU A 118 16.89 -1.08 2.24
C LEU A 118 17.02 -1.61 3.68
N SER A 119 18.03 -2.42 3.98
CA SER A 119 18.21 -3.04 5.30
C SER A 119 18.50 -2.03 6.42
N ASP A 120 19.20 -0.94 6.13
CA ASP A 120 19.57 0.08 7.12
C ASP A 120 18.36 0.94 7.52
N ASN A 121 17.50 1.26 6.55
CA ASN A 121 16.46 2.28 6.69
C ASN A 121 15.05 1.69 6.89
N PHE A 122 14.77 0.51 6.35
CA PHE A 122 13.46 -0.13 6.37
C PHE A 122 13.55 -1.44 7.15
N LYS A 123 13.68 -1.35 8.47
CA LYS A 123 13.84 -2.55 9.31
C LYS A 123 12.51 -3.26 9.51
N LEU A 124 12.47 -4.55 9.18
CA LEU A 124 11.36 -5.45 9.44
C LEU A 124 11.85 -6.53 10.43
N PRO A 125 11.51 -6.43 11.73
CA PRO A 125 11.95 -7.41 12.72
C PRO A 125 11.54 -8.84 12.32
N GLY A 126 12.50 -9.77 12.35
CA GLY A 126 12.29 -11.16 11.94
C GLY A 126 12.40 -11.41 10.44
N PHE A 127 12.81 -10.41 9.64
CA PHE A 127 12.95 -10.52 8.19
C PHE A 127 14.31 -10.05 7.69
N ILE A 128 14.75 -10.62 6.56
CA ILE A 128 16.01 -10.33 5.90
C ILE A 128 15.78 -10.00 4.42
N TYR A 129 16.55 -9.04 3.91
CA TYR A 129 16.61 -8.68 2.50
C TYR A 129 17.65 -9.54 1.77
N TYR A 130 17.25 -10.19 0.68
CA TYR A 130 18.15 -10.95 -0.18
C TYR A 130 18.19 -10.36 -1.59
N ASN A 131 19.41 -10.10 -2.08
CA ASN A 131 19.64 -9.85 -3.49
C ASN A 131 19.41 -11.14 -4.29
N VAL A 132 18.49 -11.09 -5.25
CA VAL A 132 18.22 -12.19 -6.19
C VAL A 132 18.23 -11.73 -7.65
N SER A 133 18.78 -10.54 -7.91
CA SER A 133 18.84 -9.93 -9.24
C SER A 133 19.65 -10.73 -10.27
N ASP A 134 20.56 -11.59 -9.81
CA ASP A 134 21.33 -12.51 -10.65
C ASP A 134 20.53 -13.79 -11.01
N LYS A 135 19.51 -14.13 -10.22
CA LYS A 135 18.60 -15.25 -10.46
C LYS A 135 17.53 -14.86 -11.49
N LYS A 136 17.89 -14.82 -12.78
CA LYS A 136 17.01 -14.37 -13.88
C LYS A 136 15.72 -15.19 -14.07
N GLU A 137 15.67 -16.39 -13.50
CA GLU A 137 14.51 -17.28 -13.52
C GLU A 137 13.86 -17.44 -12.13
N PHE A 138 14.13 -16.54 -11.18
CA PHE A 138 13.60 -16.61 -9.82
C PHE A 138 12.06 -16.74 -9.78
N LEU A 139 11.37 -16.05 -10.69
CA LEU A 139 9.91 -16.07 -10.83
C LEU A 139 9.42 -17.00 -11.95
N TYR A 140 10.25 -17.91 -12.43
CA TYR A 140 9.83 -18.91 -13.42
C TYR A 140 8.63 -19.69 -12.91
N THR A 141 7.53 -19.65 -13.65
CA THR A 141 6.27 -20.29 -13.27
C THR A 141 5.68 -21.03 -14.47
N ASN A 142 5.59 -22.36 -14.36
CA ASN A 142 4.92 -23.23 -15.29
C ASN A 142 3.78 -23.96 -14.54
N HIS A 143 2.67 -23.26 -14.34
CA HIS A 143 1.52 -23.79 -13.61
C HIS A 143 0.43 -24.20 -14.59
N SER A 144 -0.19 -25.37 -14.39
CA SER A 144 -1.20 -25.93 -15.31
C SER A 144 -2.45 -25.04 -15.49
N SER A 145 -2.75 -24.20 -14.50
CA SER A 145 -3.84 -23.22 -14.57
C SER A 145 -3.52 -21.97 -15.40
N LEU A 146 -2.27 -21.78 -15.84
CA LEU A 146 -1.88 -20.66 -16.68
C LEU A 146 -1.83 -21.08 -18.16
N PRO A 147 -2.33 -20.24 -19.08
CA PRO A 147 -2.26 -20.52 -20.51
C PRO A 147 -0.83 -20.38 -21.07
N ASN A 148 0.07 -19.71 -20.35
CA ASN A 148 1.44 -19.44 -20.77
C ASN A 148 2.40 -19.57 -19.59
N ILE A 149 3.64 -19.93 -19.89
CA ILE A 149 4.75 -19.90 -18.93
C ILE A 149 5.09 -18.44 -18.62
N ILE A 150 5.25 -18.11 -17.34
CA ILE A 150 5.78 -16.81 -16.91
C ILE A 150 7.27 -16.97 -16.64
N LYS A 151 8.10 -16.12 -17.27
CA LYS A 151 9.55 -16.07 -17.06
C LYS A 151 9.95 -14.68 -16.58
N GLY A 152 10.91 -14.64 -15.67
CA GLY A 152 11.50 -13.41 -15.18
C GLY A 152 12.13 -13.58 -13.80
N GLY A 153 12.73 -12.50 -13.33
CA GLY A 153 13.25 -12.37 -11.98
C GLY A 153 12.65 -11.16 -11.29
N VAL A 154 13.20 -10.88 -10.12
CA VAL A 154 13.03 -9.66 -9.35
C VAL A 154 14.39 -9.31 -8.76
N ASP A 155 14.59 -8.10 -8.28
CA ASP A 155 15.91 -7.67 -7.80
C ASP A 155 16.17 -8.10 -6.35
N VAL A 156 15.19 -7.90 -5.48
CA VAL A 156 15.31 -8.17 -4.04
C VAL A 156 14.07 -8.88 -3.53
N VAL A 157 14.24 -9.83 -2.62
CA VAL A 157 13.13 -10.41 -1.85
C VAL A 157 13.33 -10.20 -0.36
N ILE A 158 12.21 -10.17 0.37
CA ILE A 158 12.21 -10.15 1.83
C ILE A 158 11.59 -11.45 2.33
N VAL A 159 12.33 -12.17 3.16
CA VAL A 159 11.95 -13.48 3.73
C VAL A 159 12.13 -13.45 5.25
N PRO A 160 11.44 -14.33 6.00
CA PRO A 160 11.74 -14.54 7.41
C PRO A 160 13.20 -14.95 7.63
N ASP A 161 13.81 -14.50 8.73
CA ASP A 161 15.24 -14.64 9.02
C ASP A 161 15.72 -16.09 9.25
N PHE A 162 14.79 -17.03 9.39
CA PHE A 162 15.05 -18.46 9.56
C PHE A 162 14.97 -19.28 8.26
N ILE A 163 14.62 -18.65 7.13
CA ILE A 163 14.50 -19.33 5.83
C ILE A 163 15.88 -19.61 5.24
N ALA A 164 16.09 -20.83 4.71
CA ALA A 164 17.31 -21.22 4.03
C ALA A 164 17.40 -20.58 2.63
N ILE A 165 18.63 -20.36 2.14
CA ILE A 165 18.89 -19.70 0.84
C ILE A 165 18.26 -20.47 -0.35
N GLU A 166 18.15 -21.78 -0.21
CA GLU A 166 17.52 -22.67 -1.20
C GLU A 166 16.00 -22.52 -1.28
N ASP A 167 15.36 -22.06 -0.21
CA ASP A 167 13.89 -21.92 -0.09
C ASP A 167 13.41 -20.48 -0.35
N LEU A 168 14.31 -19.57 -0.73
CA LEU A 168 13.98 -18.15 -0.93
C LEU A 168 12.87 -17.95 -1.97
N ASP A 169 12.81 -18.80 -3.00
CA ASP A 169 11.87 -18.70 -4.12
C ASP A 169 10.46 -19.23 -3.79
N THR A 170 10.25 -19.77 -2.59
CA THR A 170 8.96 -20.29 -2.12
C THR A 170 8.50 -19.69 -0.79
N SER A 171 9.33 -18.87 -0.14
CA SER A 171 9.09 -18.41 1.25
C SER A 171 9.18 -16.89 1.45
N PHE A 172 9.04 -16.11 0.38
CA PHE A 172 9.15 -14.65 0.43
C PHE A 172 7.80 -13.95 0.59
N HIS A 173 7.81 -12.83 1.31
CA HIS A 173 6.62 -12.00 1.57
C HIS A 173 6.61 -10.72 0.73
N PHE A 174 7.80 -10.27 0.32
CA PHE A 174 7.94 -9.11 -0.54
C PHE A 174 8.87 -9.42 -1.71
N ALA A 175 8.50 -8.91 -2.87
CA ALA A 175 9.32 -8.93 -4.07
C ALA A 175 9.51 -7.48 -4.56
N ILE A 176 10.75 -7.03 -4.67
CA ILE A 176 11.10 -5.63 -4.96
C ILE A 176 11.84 -5.57 -6.29
N GLU A 177 11.23 -4.88 -7.25
CA GLU A 177 11.85 -4.44 -8.49
C GLU A 177 12.41 -3.03 -8.31
N LEU A 178 13.70 -2.86 -8.57
CA LEU A 178 14.40 -1.59 -8.48
C LEU A 178 14.44 -0.91 -9.84
N LYS A 179 14.31 0.42 -9.83
CA LYS A 179 14.44 1.27 -11.01
C LYS A 179 15.29 2.48 -10.69
N THR A 180 16.10 2.97 -11.63
CA THR A 180 16.98 4.11 -11.32
C THR A 180 16.27 5.46 -11.25
N ASN A 181 15.00 5.55 -11.70
CA ASN A 181 14.21 6.77 -11.68
C ASN A 181 12.70 6.52 -11.81
N GLU A 182 11.90 7.52 -11.45
CA GLU A 182 10.43 7.52 -11.51
C GLU A 182 9.86 7.11 -12.88
N LYS A 183 10.43 7.58 -13.99
CA LYS A 183 9.90 7.25 -15.34
C LYS A 183 9.99 5.75 -15.62
N LEU A 184 11.05 5.11 -15.15
CA LEU A 184 11.23 3.66 -15.24
C LEU A 184 10.30 2.90 -14.28
N VAL A 185 10.02 3.46 -13.10
CA VAL A 185 8.98 2.92 -12.20
C VAL A 185 7.60 2.94 -12.87
N GLU A 186 7.26 4.03 -13.55
CA GLU A 186 5.97 4.18 -14.23
C GLU A 186 5.82 3.28 -15.46
N SER A 187 6.85 3.20 -16.30
CA SER A 187 6.84 2.34 -17.49
C SER A 187 6.89 0.86 -17.12
N GLY A 188 7.53 0.51 -16.00
CA GLY A 188 7.60 -0.85 -15.46
C GLY A 188 6.32 -1.38 -14.81
N ARG A 189 5.22 -0.62 -14.78
CA ARG A 189 3.97 -1.03 -14.09
C ARG A 189 3.39 -2.37 -14.57
N PHE A 190 3.47 -2.66 -15.87
CA PHE A 190 2.94 -3.90 -16.42
C PHE A 190 3.81 -5.10 -16.08
N GLN A 191 5.14 -4.90 -16.08
CA GLN A 191 6.08 -5.89 -15.57
C GLN A 191 5.77 -6.21 -14.10
N ALA A 192 5.53 -5.19 -13.27
CA ALA A 192 5.18 -5.37 -11.86
C ALA A 192 3.90 -6.20 -11.64
N TYR A 193 2.86 -6.05 -12.48
CA TYR A 193 1.66 -6.89 -12.38
C TYR A 193 1.95 -8.37 -12.67
N ILE A 194 2.75 -8.65 -13.70
CA ILE A 194 3.11 -10.04 -14.04
C ILE A 194 4.05 -10.63 -12.98
N GLN A 195 4.99 -9.84 -12.46
CA GLN A 195 5.85 -10.26 -11.34
C GLN A 195 5.04 -10.53 -10.08
N LEU A 196 4.01 -9.75 -9.75
CA LEU A 196 3.11 -10.02 -8.63
C LEU A 196 2.36 -11.35 -8.79
N LEU A 197 1.82 -11.61 -9.98
CA LEU A 197 1.14 -12.88 -10.28
C LEU A 197 2.10 -14.07 -10.13
N ALA A 198 3.27 -14.01 -10.76
CA ALA A 198 4.28 -15.06 -10.63
C ALA A 198 4.73 -15.23 -9.18
N SER A 199 4.90 -14.13 -8.44
CA SER A 199 5.31 -14.16 -7.04
C SER A 199 4.30 -14.90 -6.16
N ASN A 200 3.00 -14.65 -6.35
CA ASN A 200 1.94 -15.32 -5.58
C ASN A 200 1.71 -16.78 -5.99
N LEU A 201 2.16 -17.19 -7.19
CA LEU A 201 2.16 -18.59 -7.60
C LEU A 201 3.39 -19.36 -7.10
N ARG A 202 4.45 -18.65 -6.74
CA ARG A 202 5.73 -19.23 -6.32
C ARG A 202 5.87 -19.27 -4.81
N SER A 203 5.58 -18.17 -4.14
CA SER A 203 5.61 -18.12 -2.68
C SER A 203 4.42 -18.86 -2.08
N THR A 204 4.68 -19.53 -0.97
CA THR A 204 3.66 -20.14 -0.09
C THR A 204 2.91 -19.11 0.74
N SER A 205 3.38 -17.86 0.76
CA SER A 205 2.77 -16.75 1.48
C SER A 205 2.22 -15.70 0.50
N PRO A 206 1.17 -14.94 0.88
CA PRO A 206 0.75 -13.77 0.12
C PRO A 206 1.91 -12.79 -0.08
N VAL A 207 2.12 -12.35 -1.32
CA VAL A 207 3.24 -11.48 -1.67
C VAL A 207 2.78 -10.05 -1.95
N VAL A 208 3.49 -9.09 -1.35
CA VAL A 208 3.46 -7.69 -1.76
C VAL A 208 4.59 -7.45 -2.78
N HIS A 209 4.20 -7.06 -4.00
CA HIS A 209 5.16 -6.59 -5.00
C HIS A 209 5.40 -5.10 -4.85
N ILE A 210 6.66 -4.69 -4.91
CA ILE A 210 7.10 -3.30 -4.84
C ILE A 210 7.89 -2.99 -6.10
N ILE A 211 7.56 -1.90 -6.78
CA ILE A 211 8.45 -1.29 -7.78
C ILE A 211 8.81 0.11 -7.30
N THR A 212 10.11 0.38 -7.21
CA THR A 212 10.59 1.63 -6.61
C THR A 212 11.92 2.10 -7.16
N ASP A 213 12.11 3.42 -7.09
CA ASP A 213 13.40 4.06 -7.27
C ASP A 213 14.14 4.36 -5.97
N LEU A 214 13.69 3.84 -4.82
CA LEU A 214 14.27 4.12 -3.50
C LEU A 214 14.37 5.63 -3.17
N ARG A 215 13.61 6.46 -3.89
CA ARG A 215 13.47 7.90 -3.68
C ARG A 215 12.00 8.19 -3.39
N ASN A 216 11.32 8.87 -4.30
CA ASN A 216 9.93 9.32 -4.14
C ASN A 216 8.92 8.44 -4.85
N SER A 217 9.38 7.44 -5.61
CA SER A 217 8.51 6.57 -6.37
C SER A 217 8.45 5.22 -5.69
N TRP A 218 7.40 4.99 -4.90
CA TRP A 218 7.12 3.68 -4.33
C TRP A 218 5.72 3.24 -4.72
N ARG A 219 5.62 2.08 -5.38
CA ARG A 219 4.34 1.50 -5.78
C ARG A 219 4.26 0.08 -5.24
N PHE A 220 3.33 -0.12 -4.32
CA PHE A 220 3.04 -1.39 -3.67
C PHE A 220 1.81 -2.03 -4.33
N ARG A 221 1.83 -3.35 -4.49
CA ARG A 221 0.69 -4.11 -5.02
C ARG A 221 0.56 -5.45 -4.33
N TRP A 222 -0.66 -5.90 -4.11
CA TRP A 222 -0.98 -7.21 -3.55
C TRP A 222 -2.34 -7.69 -4.04
N PHE A 223 -2.62 -8.97 -3.85
CA PHE A 223 -3.96 -9.51 -4.09
C PHE A 223 -4.82 -9.37 -2.83
N GLU A 224 -6.06 -8.93 -3.01
CA GLU A 224 -7.13 -8.89 -2.01
C GLU A 224 -8.42 -9.28 -2.73
N ASP A 225 -9.13 -10.32 -2.26
CA ASP A 225 -10.42 -10.77 -2.80
C ASP A 225 -10.44 -10.90 -4.35
N ASN A 226 -9.45 -11.61 -4.91
CA ASN A 226 -9.24 -11.79 -6.36
C ASN A 226 -8.98 -10.50 -7.16
N SER A 227 -8.78 -9.38 -6.49
CA SER A 227 -8.45 -8.09 -7.08
C SER A 227 -7.01 -7.70 -6.77
N ILE A 228 -6.39 -6.94 -7.67
CA ILE A 228 -5.07 -6.35 -7.39
C ILE A 228 -5.29 -4.98 -6.77
N ILE A 229 -4.84 -4.82 -5.53
CA ILE A 229 -4.79 -3.53 -4.85
C ILE A 229 -3.46 -2.86 -5.21
N SER A 230 -3.51 -1.55 -5.41
CA SER A 230 -2.32 -0.74 -5.66
C SER A 230 -2.29 0.43 -4.68
N TYR A 231 -1.13 0.64 -4.06
CA TYR A 231 -0.86 1.80 -3.21
C TYR A 231 0.38 2.52 -3.72
N ILE A 232 0.27 3.84 -3.90
CA ILE A 232 1.38 4.70 -4.30
C ILE A 232 1.74 5.53 -3.08
N LEU A 233 2.98 5.43 -2.59
CA LEU A 233 3.44 6.26 -1.49
C LEU A 233 3.54 7.71 -2.01
N PRO A 234 2.88 8.68 -1.35
CA PRO A 234 3.03 10.08 -1.73
C PRO A 234 4.49 10.53 -1.59
N PRO A 235 5.01 11.36 -2.51
CA PRO A 235 6.33 11.96 -2.37
C PRO A 235 6.42 12.74 -1.06
N HIS A 236 7.56 12.64 -0.36
CA HIS A 236 7.76 13.33 0.92
C HIS A 236 7.59 14.86 0.83
N HIS A 237 7.77 15.46 -0.36
CA HIS A 237 7.57 16.89 -0.62
C HIS A 237 6.11 17.32 -0.86
N LYS A 238 5.15 16.38 -0.96
CA LYS A 238 3.73 16.71 -1.17
C LYS A 238 2.88 16.64 0.12
N LEU A 239 3.48 16.27 1.24
CA LEU A 239 2.86 16.34 2.57
C LEU A 239 3.06 17.70 3.26
N MET A 240 3.75 18.63 2.60
CA MET A 240 3.91 20.02 3.02
C MET A 240 3.42 20.95 1.90
N ASN A 241 2.11 21.19 1.85
CA ASN A 241 1.47 22.41 1.29
C ASN A 241 0.01 22.46 1.72
#